data_AF-A0A5C5RE93-F1
#
_entry.id   AF-A0A5C5RE93-F1
#
_cell.length_a   1.000
_cell.length_b   1.000
_cell.length_c   1.000
_cell.angle_alpha   90.00
_cell.angle_beta   90.00
_cell.angle_gamma   90.00
#
_symmetry.space_group_name_H-M   'P 1'
#
loop_
_entity.id
_entity.type
_entity.pdbx_description
1 polymer ?
#
loop_
_entity_poly.entity_id
_entity_poly.type
_entity_poly.pdbx_seq_one_letter_code
_entity_poly.pdbx_strand_id
1 'polypeptide(L)'
;KLKELGVNIPLLAQRSVDIFFTQVFEHSFFHADMHPGNIFVDVTNPNDPTYIALDFGIIGTLNEEDQHYLASNFLAFFNRDYLKVAELHVESGWVPPDTSVGDFEAVIRSLCEPIFNKPLKDISFGAFLLSLFQTARRFKMEMQPQLMLLQKTLFAIEGLGRELYPELDLWATAKPYLVEFV
;
A
#
# COMPACT_ATOMS: atom_id res chain seq x y z
N LYS A 1 15.65 -21.19 2.12
CA LYS A 1 16.68 -20.68 1.18
C LYS A 1 17.24 -19.29 1.55
N LEU A 2 16.51 -18.16 1.49
CA LEU A 2 17.11 -16.84 1.83
C LEU A 2 17.66 -16.78 3.28
N LYS A 3 16.91 -17.33 4.24
CA LYS A 3 17.38 -17.44 5.64
C LYS A 3 18.62 -18.33 5.78
N GLU A 4 18.73 -19.42 5.00
CA GLU A 4 19.90 -20.30 5.00
C GLU A 4 21.15 -19.61 4.42
N LEU A 5 20.95 -18.67 3.49
CA LEU A 5 22.01 -17.88 2.88
C LEU A 5 22.46 -16.70 3.77
N GLY A 6 21.92 -16.56 4.98
CA GLY A 6 22.27 -15.49 5.91
C GLY A 6 21.85 -14.09 5.41
N VAL A 7 20.83 -14.03 4.55
CA VAL A 7 20.33 -12.77 4.00
C VAL A 7 19.74 -11.90 5.13
N ASN A 8 20.06 -10.62 5.11
CA ASN A 8 19.49 -9.60 5.98
C ASN A 8 18.02 -9.35 5.60
N ILE A 9 17.15 -10.24 6.09
CA ILE A 9 15.71 -10.21 5.81
C ILE A 9 15.03 -8.91 6.26
N PRO A 10 15.34 -8.32 7.44
CA PRO A 10 14.79 -7.02 7.83
C PRO A 10 15.08 -5.92 6.80
N LEU A 11 16.34 -5.80 6.34
CA LEU A 11 16.72 -4.82 5.33
C LEU A 11 16.03 -5.08 3.99
N LEU A 12 15.95 -6.34 3.59
CA LEU A 12 15.27 -6.74 2.35
C LEU A 12 13.78 -6.36 2.39
N ALA A 13 13.11 -6.60 3.52
CA ALA A 13 11.70 -6.23 3.71
C ALA A 13 11.50 -4.71 3.70
N GLN A 14 12.38 -3.96 4.36
CA GLN A 14 12.36 -2.50 4.31
C GLN A 14 12.50 -1.99 2.88
N ARG A 15 13.45 -2.53 2.11
CA ARG A 15 13.65 -2.18 0.69
C ARG A 15 12.43 -2.42 -0.19
N SER A 16 11.62 -3.44 0.09
CA SER A 16 10.36 -3.66 -0.66
C SER A 16 9.41 -2.48 -0.50
N VAL A 17 9.27 -2.00 0.75
CA VAL A 17 8.43 -0.85 1.06
C VAL A 17 9.00 0.39 0.38
N ASP A 18 10.31 0.63 0.55
CA ASP A 18 11.01 1.77 -0.05
C ASP A 18 10.79 1.83 -1.57
N ILE A 19 11.03 0.72 -2.28
CA ILE A 19 10.86 0.63 -3.73
C ILE A 19 9.42 0.94 -4.15
N PHE A 20 8.43 0.42 -3.43
CA PHE A 20 7.02 0.66 -3.74
C PHE A 20 6.65 2.14 -3.57
N PHE A 21 7.03 2.76 -2.44
CA PHE A 21 6.71 4.16 -2.18
C PHE A 21 7.48 5.09 -3.15
N THR A 22 8.76 4.84 -3.42
CA THR A 22 9.52 5.59 -4.44
C THR A 22 8.87 5.52 -5.81
N GLN A 23 8.49 4.32 -6.27
CA GLN A 23 7.78 4.15 -7.54
C GLN A 23 6.50 5.01 -7.59
N VAL A 24 5.62 4.82 -6.62
CA VAL A 24 4.30 5.45 -6.59
C VAL A 24 4.38 6.98 -6.43
N PHE A 25 5.22 7.47 -5.52
CA PHE A 25 5.20 8.89 -5.13
C PHE A 25 6.34 9.70 -5.74
N GLU A 26 7.51 9.13 -5.97
CA GLU A 26 8.63 9.87 -6.58
C GLU A 26 8.59 9.82 -8.11
N HIS A 27 8.20 8.68 -8.67
CA HIS A 27 8.26 8.46 -10.11
C HIS A 27 6.90 8.40 -10.81
N SER A 28 5.81 8.44 -10.05
CA SER A 28 4.43 8.43 -10.56
C SER A 28 4.12 7.22 -11.46
N PHE A 29 4.85 6.11 -11.29
CA PHE A 29 4.58 4.83 -11.94
C PHE A 29 4.85 3.68 -10.97
N PHE A 30 4.16 2.56 -11.13
CA PHE A 30 4.38 1.40 -10.26
C PHE A 30 4.33 0.09 -11.01
N HIS A 31 5.17 -0.84 -10.58
CA HIS A 31 5.19 -2.21 -11.08
C HIS A 31 4.02 -2.98 -10.48
N ALA A 32 2.94 -3.09 -11.25
CA ALA A 32 1.66 -3.63 -10.77
C ALA A 32 1.68 -5.15 -10.51
N ASP A 33 2.73 -5.86 -10.97
CA ASP A 33 2.84 -7.32 -10.86
C ASP A 33 4.09 -7.81 -10.09
N MET A 34 4.41 -7.13 -8.99
CA MET A 34 5.54 -7.47 -8.10
C MET A 34 5.26 -8.72 -7.22
N HIS A 35 5.12 -9.89 -7.85
CA HIS A 35 4.94 -11.18 -7.16
C HIS A 35 6.22 -12.06 -7.22
N PRO A 36 6.34 -13.13 -6.41
CA PRO A 36 7.56 -13.94 -6.31
C PRO A 36 8.04 -14.60 -7.62
N GLY A 37 7.23 -14.60 -8.67
CA GLY A 37 7.62 -15.11 -9.99
C GLY A 37 8.37 -14.08 -10.84
N ASN A 38 8.16 -12.79 -10.57
CA ASN A 38 8.75 -11.68 -11.33
C ASN A 38 9.89 -10.97 -10.57
N ILE A 39 10.21 -11.45 -9.37
CA ILE A 39 11.20 -10.84 -8.48
C ILE A 39 12.20 -11.88 -8.01
N PHE A 40 13.47 -11.56 -8.17
CA PHE A 40 14.60 -12.28 -7.59
C PHE A 40 15.29 -11.41 -6.54
N VAL A 41 16.05 -12.05 -5.67
CA VAL A 41 16.89 -11.38 -4.67
C VAL A 41 18.33 -11.62 -5.05
N ASP A 42 19.09 -10.55 -5.23
CA ASP A 42 20.54 -10.62 -5.31
C ASP A 42 21.09 -10.89 -3.90
N VAL A 43 21.78 -12.02 -3.78
CA VAL A 43 22.37 -12.51 -2.54
C VAL A 43 23.90 -12.52 -2.61
N THR A 44 24.50 -11.86 -3.60
CA THR A 44 25.96 -11.71 -3.70
C THR A 44 26.55 -11.02 -2.47
N ASN A 45 25.82 -10.08 -1.88
CA ASN A 45 26.07 -9.54 -0.54
C ASN A 45 24.86 -9.79 0.38
N PRO A 46 24.85 -10.88 1.17
CA PRO A 46 23.72 -11.20 2.04
C PRO A 46 23.42 -10.14 3.11
N ASN A 47 24.40 -9.34 3.52
CA ASN A 47 24.20 -8.24 4.47
C ASN A 47 23.53 -7.02 3.84
N ASP A 48 23.59 -6.91 2.50
CA ASP A 48 23.07 -5.80 1.71
C ASP A 48 22.31 -6.31 0.46
N PRO A 49 21.22 -7.09 0.63
CA PRO A 49 20.57 -7.78 -0.47
C PRO A 49 19.68 -6.84 -1.31
N THR A 50 19.71 -6.96 -2.63
CA THR A 50 18.91 -6.12 -3.53
C THR A 50 17.85 -6.93 -4.28
N TYR A 51 16.86 -6.24 -4.84
CA TYR A 51 15.83 -6.85 -5.69
C TYR A 51 16.20 -6.77 -7.17
N ILE A 52 15.85 -7.83 -7.89
CA ILE A 52 15.96 -7.92 -9.35
C ILE A 52 14.55 -8.15 -9.89
N ALA A 53 13.99 -7.15 -10.57
CA ALA A 53 12.71 -7.28 -11.27
C ALA A 53 12.94 -7.83 -12.68
N LEU A 54 12.12 -8.78 -13.12
CA LEU A 54 12.26 -9.45 -14.42
C LEU A 54 11.24 -9.03 -15.47
N ASP A 55 9.99 -8.79 -15.06
CA ASP A 55 8.87 -8.59 -15.99
C ASP A 55 8.19 -7.25 -15.75
N PHE A 56 8.28 -6.34 -16.72
CA PHE A 56 7.65 -5.02 -16.69
C PHE A 56 6.38 -4.95 -17.56
N GLY A 57 5.72 -6.08 -17.82
CA GLY A 57 4.55 -6.17 -18.67
C GLY A 57 3.30 -5.50 -18.11
N ILE A 58 3.22 -5.29 -16.79
CA ILE A 58 2.11 -4.60 -16.12
C ILE A 58 2.66 -3.46 -15.27
N ILE A 59 2.65 -2.26 -15.85
CA ILE A 59 3.01 -0.99 -15.21
C ILE A 59 1.77 -0.09 -15.15
N GLY A 60 1.54 0.54 -14.00
CA GLY A 60 0.57 1.61 -13.84
C GLY A 60 1.26 2.97 -13.78
N THR A 61 0.59 4.02 -14.22
CA THR A 61 1.02 5.42 -14.06
C THR A 61 -0.05 6.21 -13.33
N LEU A 62 0.37 7.25 -12.62
CA LEU A 62 -0.50 8.20 -11.94
C LEU A 62 -0.32 9.57 -12.58
N ASN A 63 -1.42 10.27 -12.84
CA ASN A 63 -1.35 11.70 -13.17
C ASN A 63 -1.11 12.51 -11.88
N GLU A 64 -0.80 13.81 -12.00
CA GLU A 64 -0.52 14.65 -10.83
C GLU A 64 -1.70 14.71 -9.84
N GLU A 65 -2.93 14.73 -10.33
CA GLU A 65 -4.15 14.78 -9.50
C GLU A 65 -4.32 13.50 -8.66
N ASP A 66 -4.18 12.33 -9.29
CA ASP A 66 -4.22 11.02 -8.65
C ASP A 66 -3.08 10.85 -7.64
N GLN A 67 -1.89 11.35 -7.96
CA GLN A 67 -0.72 11.30 -7.09
C GLN A 67 -0.92 12.17 -5.84
N HIS A 68 -1.38 13.42 -6.01
CA HIS A 68 -1.69 14.31 -4.89
C HIS A 68 -2.83 13.77 -4.03
N TYR A 69 -3.88 13.23 -4.67
CA TYR A 69 -4.96 12.55 -3.98
C TYR A 69 -4.44 11.39 -3.13
N LEU A 70 -3.64 10.49 -3.73
CA LEU A 70 -3.10 9.33 -3.03
C LEU A 70 -2.22 9.75 -1.86
N ALA A 71 -1.29 10.70 -2.08
CA ALA A 71 -0.40 11.19 -1.03
C ALA A 71 -1.18 11.81 0.15
N SER A 72 -2.14 12.68 -0.16
CA SER A 72 -2.99 13.32 0.86
C SER A 72 -3.83 12.30 1.62
N ASN A 73 -4.39 11.31 0.91
CA ASN A 73 -5.22 10.27 1.49
C ASN A 73 -4.41 9.34 2.39
N PHE A 74 -3.20 8.94 1.96
CA PHE A 74 -2.30 8.17 2.80
C PHE A 74 -1.88 8.97 4.04
N LEU A 75 -1.48 10.24 3.90
CA LEU A 75 -1.11 11.07 5.04
C LEU A 75 -2.26 11.19 6.06
N ALA A 76 -3.47 11.46 5.59
CA ALA A 76 -4.67 11.53 6.43
C ALA A 76 -4.91 10.19 7.16
N PHE A 77 -4.82 9.07 6.45
CA PHE A 77 -4.93 7.73 7.04
C PHE A 77 -3.87 7.48 8.12
N PHE A 78 -2.60 7.83 7.88
CA PHE A 78 -1.51 7.67 8.85
C PHE A 78 -1.65 8.55 10.07
N ASN A 79 -2.21 9.75 9.91
CA ASN A 79 -2.52 10.64 11.02
C ASN A 79 -3.84 10.30 11.73
N ARG A 80 -4.52 9.22 11.28
CA ARG A 80 -5.85 8.81 11.76
C ARG A 80 -6.91 9.91 11.59
N ASP A 81 -6.70 10.78 10.60
CA ASP A 81 -7.64 11.81 10.18
C ASP A 81 -8.64 11.21 9.20
N TYR A 82 -9.54 10.38 9.72
CA TYR A 82 -10.54 9.67 8.91
C TYR A 82 -11.57 10.62 8.29
N LEU A 83 -11.79 11.78 8.90
CA LEU A 83 -12.62 12.82 8.33
C LEU A 83 -11.99 13.32 7.03
N LYS A 84 -10.70 13.65 7.06
CA LYS A 84 -9.99 14.10 5.85
C LYS A 84 -9.93 13.00 4.78
N VAL A 85 -9.75 11.74 5.16
CA VAL A 85 -9.88 10.61 4.23
C VAL A 85 -11.25 10.63 3.55
N ALA A 86 -12.34 10.77 4.30
CA ALA A 86 -13.69 10.79 3.74
C ALA A 86 -13.93 11.99 2.82
N GLU A 87 -13.49 13.19 3.21
CA GLU A 87 -13.58 14.41 2.41
C GLU A 87 -12.83 14.27 1.08
N LEU A 88 -11.59 13.77 1.10
CA LEU A 88 -10.77 13.61 -0.11
C LEU A 88 -11.43 12.69 -1.14
N HIS A 89 -12.09 11.61 -0.72
CA HIS A 89 -12.79 10.69 -1.63
C HIS A 89 -14.05 11.33 -2.26
N VAL A 90 -14.72 12.23 -1.54
CA VAL A 90 -15.87 12.99 -2.08
C VAL A 90 -15.36 14.07 -3.04
N GLU A 91 -14.30 14.78 -2.66
CA GLU A 91 -13.65 15.83 -3.46
C GLU A 91 -13.09 15.28 -4.77
N SER A 92 -12.53 14.06 -4.77
CA SER A 92 -12.01 13.40 -5.98
C SER A 92 -13.09 12.95 -6.96
N GLY A 93 -14.36 13.03 -6.57
CA GLY A 93 -15.50 12.56 -7.36
C GLY A 93 -15.59 11.03 -7.46
N TRP A 94 -14.82 10.29 -6.66
CA TRP A 94 -14.81 8.83 -6.71
C TRP A 94 -16.02 8.23 -6.02
N VAL A 95 -16.56 8.89 -5.01
CA VAL A 95 -17.88 8.56 -4.46
C VAL A 95 -18.91 9.56 -4.97
N PRO A 96 -20.20 9.16 -5.06
CA PRO A 96 -21.27 10.07 -5.43
C PRO A 96 -21.27 11.33 -4.54
N PRO A 97 -21.53 12.52 -5.10
CA PRO A 97 -21.48 13.79 -4.36
C PRO A 97 -22.54 13.92 -3.26
N ASP A 98 -23.58 13.07 -3.29
CA ASP A 98 -24.60 12.95 -2.24
C ASP A 98 -24.18 12.02 -1.08
N THR A 99 -22.97 11.46 -1.13
CA THR A 99 -22.42 10.63 -0.06
C THR A 99 -22.24 11.43 1.23
N SER A 100 -22.83 10.96 2.32
CA SER A 100 -22.63 11.51 3.66
C SER A 100 -21.17 11.29 4.11
N VAL A 101 -20.41 12.38 4.21
CA VAL A 101 -19.01 12.38 4.68
C VAL A 101 -18.91 11.71 6.06
N GLY A 102 -19.84 12.02 6.98
CA GLY A 102 -19.83 11.46 8.33
C GLY A 102 -20.10 9.95 8.37
N ASP A 103 -21.01 9.45 7.54
CA ASP A 103 -21.26 8.00 7.45
C ASP A 103 -20.06 7.28 6.83
N PHE A 104 -19.41 7.91 5.85
CA PHE A 104 -18.24 7.36 5.19
C PHE A 104 -17.03 7.33 6.13
N GLU A 105 -16.78 8.42 6.86
CA GLU A 105 -15.77 8.52 7.92
C GLU A 105 -15.95 7.40 8.96
N ALA A 106 -17.18 7.20 9.46
CA ALA A 106 -17.46 6.20 10.48
C ALA A 106 -17.09 4.78 9.99
N VAL A 107 -17.39 4.48 8.72
CA VAL A 107 -17.02 3.20 8.11
C VAL A 107 -15.50 3.09 7.97
N ILE A 108 -14.83 4.10 7.40
CA ILE A 108 -13.36 4.11 7.27
C ILE A 108 -12.70 3.88 8.63
N ARG A 109 -13.08 4.65 9.65
CA ARG A 109 -12.55 4.53 11.02
C ARG A 109 -12.70 3.10 11.55
N SER A 110 -13.87 2.49 11.38
CA SER A 110 -14.13 1.12 11.85
C SER A 110 -13.25 0.06 11.20
N LEU A 111 -12.82 0.29 9.95
CA LEU A 111 -11.94 -0.60 9.21
C LEU A 111 -10.46 -0.41 9.55
N CYS A 112 -10.05 0.84 9.80
CA CYS A 112 -8.65 1.21 9.93
C CYS A 112 -8.12 1.06 11.37
N GLU A 113 -8.93 1.36 12.38
CA GLU A 113 -8.54 1.26 13.80
C GLU A 113 -8.06 -0.14 14.22
N PRO A 114 -8.70 -1.26 13.80
CA PRO A 114 -8.28 -2.60 14.23
C PRO A 114 -6.89 -3.01 13.74
N ILE A 115 -6.37 -2.38 12.68
CA ILE A 115 -5.10 -2.75 12.04
C ILE A 115 -3.96 -1.76 12.31
N PHE A 116 -4.26 -0.60 12.90
CA PHE A 116 -3.28 0.46 13.10
C PHE A 116 -2.23 0.08 14.17
N ASN A 117 -0.96 0.40 13.94
CA ASN A 117 0.19 0.08 14.82
C ASN A 117 0.28 -1.41 15.26
N LYS A 118 -0.17 -2.33 14.42
CA LYS A 118 -0.03 -3.77 14.65
C LYS A 118 0.91 -4.39 13.61
N PRO A 119 1.76 -5.35 14.01
CA PRO A 119 2.62 -6.05 13.06
C PRO A 119 1.77 -6.89 12.08
N LEU A 120 2.32 -7.18 10.90
CA LEU A 120 1.64 -7.93 9.84
C LEU A 120 1.04 -9.26 10.31
N LYS A 121 1.73 -9.97 11.22
CA LYS A 121 1.27 -11.23 11.80
C LYS A 121 -0.05 -11.13 12.60
N ASP A 122 -0.32 -9.96 13.18
CA ASP A 122 -1.46 -9.72 14.08
C ASP A 122 -2.66 -9.07 13.36
N ILE A 123 -2.52 -8.77 12.07
CA ILE A 123 -3.58 -8.23 11.24
C ILE A 123 -4.02 -9.23 10.18
N SER A 124 -5.33 -9.26 9.91
CA SER A 124 -5.85 -9.93 8.72
C SER A 124 -5.93 -8.92 7.59
N PHE A 125 -4.78 -8.66 6.94
CA PHE A 125 -4.70 -7.67 5.86
C PHE A 125 -5.60 -8.05 4.67
N GLY A 126 -5.70 -9.34 4.35
CA GLY A 126 -6.65 -9.83 3.36
C GLY A 126 -8.12 -9.55 3.72
N ALA A 127 -8.51 -9.71 4.99
CA ALA A 127 -9.86 -9.35 5.43
C ALA A 127 -10.07 -7.83 5.40
N PHE A 128 -9.06 -7.04 5.78
CA PHE A 128 -9.10 -5.58 5.68
C PHE A 128 -9.33 -5.12 4.23
N LEU A 129 -8.55 -5.63 3.27
CA LEU A 129 -8.72 -5.32 1.85
C LEU A 129 -10.12 -5.72 1.35
N LEU A 130 -10.62 -6.90 1.76
CA LEU A 130 -11.97 -7.32 1.41
C LEU A 130 -13.03 -6.35 1.97
N SER A 131 -12.86 -5.87 3.19
CA SER A 131 -13.76 -4.89 3.80
C SER A 131 -13.69 -3.52 3.11
N LEU A 132 -12.52 -3.10 2.62
CA LEU A 132 -12.40 -1.92 1.76
C LEU A 132 -13.20 -2.11 0.45
N PHE A 133 -13.13 -3.27 -0.21
CA PHE A 133 -13.92 -3.57 -1.41
C PHE A 133 -15.43 -3.52 -1.15
N GLN A 134 -15.87 -4.11 -0.06
CA GLN A 134 -17.29 -4.10 0.32
C GLN A 134 -17.77 -2.67 0.59
N THR A 135 -16.92 -1.85 1.21
CA THR A 135 -17.19 -0.44 1.46
C THR A 135 -17.24 0.37 0.17
N ALA A 136 -16.26 0.23 -0.72
CA ALA A 136 -16.26 0.88 -2.03
C ALA A 136 -17.55 0.56 -2.80
N ARG A 137 -17.98 -0.71 -2.82
CA ARG A 137 -19.26 -1.10 -3.43
C ARG A 137 -20.48 -0.48 -2.74
N ARG A 138 -20.50 -0.47 -1.40
CA ARG A 138 -21.60 0.11 -0.60
C ARG A 138 -21.79 1.60 -0.90
N PHE A 139 -20.70 2.33 -1.04
CA PHE A 139 -20.70 3.76 -1.35
C PHE A 139 -20.73 4.05 -2.86
N LYS A 140 -20.95 3.03 -3.71
CA LYS A 140 -20.99 3.16 -5.17
C LYS A 140 -19.76 3.89 -5.73
N MET A 141 -18.60 3.62 -5.13
CA MET A 141 -17.35 4.22 -5.55
C MET A 141 -16.99 3.75 -6.96
N GLU A 142 -16.61 4.69 -7.84
CA GLU A 142 -16.03 4.36 -9.13
C GLU A 142 -14.62 3.79 -8.93
N MET A 143 -14.48 2.49 -9.19
CA MET A 143 -13.20 1.80 -9.04
C MET A 143 -12.31 2.09 -10.25
N GLN A 144 -11.26 2.88 -10.07
CA GLN A 144 -10.28 3.09 -11.14
C GLN A 144 -9.39 1.85 -11.33
N PRO A 145 -9.16 1.39 -12.58
CA PRO A 145 -8.33 0.21 -12.85
C PRO A 145 -6.92 0.29 -12.25
N GLN A 146 -6.27 1.46 -12.28
CA GLN A 146 -4.92 1.63 -11.71
C GLN A 146 -4.89 1.42 -10.20
N LEU A 147 -5.97 1.75 -9.48
CA LEU A 147 -6.04 1.52 -8.03
C LEU A 147 -6.28 0.05 -7.71
N MET A 148 -7.03 -0.66 -8.55
CA MET A 148 -7.16 -2.12 -8.42
C MET A 148 -5.80 -2.81 -8.62
N LEU A 149 -4.99 -2.32 -9.55
CA LEU A 149 -3.63 -2.80 -9.76
C LEU A 149 -2.74 -2.50 -8.54
N LEU A 150 -2.78 -1.27 -8.02
CA LEU A 150 -2.04 -0.88 -6.81
C LEU A 150 -2.41 -1.77 -5.61
N GLN A 151 -3.70 -2.06 -5.45
CA GLN A 151 -4.20 -2.97 -4.40
C GLN A 151 -3.73 -4.42 -4.61
N LYS A 152 -3.71 -4.92 -5.86
CA LYS A 152 -3.13 -6.23 -6.20
C LYS A 152 -1.66 -6.30 -5.81
N THR A 153 -0.90 -5.23 -6.07
CA THR A 153 0.50 -5.12 -5.68
C THR A 153 0.66 -5.16 -4.16
N LEU A 154 -0.16 -4.42 -3.41
CA LEU A 154 -0.16 -4.46 -1.95
C LEU A 154 -0.50 -5.85 -1.39
N PHE A 155 -1.42 -6.59 -2.02
CA PHE A 155 -1.72 -7.97 -1.64
C PHE A 155 -0.54 -8.91 -1.86
N ALA A 156 0.16 -8.79 -3.00
CA ALA A 156 1.35 -9.59 -3.29
C ALA A 156 2.49 -9.29 -2.31
N ILE A 157 2.71 -8.00 -2.00
CA ILE A 157 3.71 -7.55 -1.03
C ILE A 157 3.37 -8.06 0.37
N GLU A 158 2.10 -8.05 0.79
CA GLU A 158 1.72 -8.57 2.11
C GLU A 158 1.97 -10.07 2.25
N GLY A 159 1.57 -10.86 1.25
CA GLY A 159 1.82 -12.31 1.26
C GLY A 159 3.31 -12.63 1.37
N LEU A 160 4.13 -11.91 0.62
CA LEU A 160 5.58 -12.04 0.68
C LEU A 160 6.16 -11.55 2.01
N GLY A 161 5.69 -10.40 2.50
CA GLY A 161 6.12 -9.80 3.76
C GLY A 161 5.81 -10.70 4.95
N ARG A 162 4.65 -11.36 4.96
CA ARG A 162 4.27 -12.32 6.02
C ARG A 162 5.17 -13.56 6.03
N GLU A 163 5.62 -14.04 4.87
CA GLU A 163 6.52 -15.20 4.80
C GLU A 163 7.97 -14.82 5.16
N LEU A 164 8.43 -13.67 4.67
CA LEU A 164 9.81 -13.21 4.86
C LEU A 164 10.02 -12.58 6.23
N TYR A 165 9.25 -11.56 6.58
CA TYR A 165 9.43 -10.73 7.77
C TYR A 165 8.09 -10.38 8.46
N PRO A 166 7.51 -11.31 9.26
CA PRO A 166 6.20 -11.13 9.90
C PRO A 166 6.11 -9.95 10.89
N GLU A 167 7.26 -9.50 11.40
CA GLU A 167 7.38 -8.39 12.35
C GLU A 167 7.42 -7.02 11.64
N LEU A 168 7.38 -6.98 10.30
CA LEU A 168 7.38 -5.72 9.56
C LEU A 168 6.19 -4.85 9.98
N ASP A 169 6.51 -3.66 10.47
CA ASP A 169 5.54 -2.59 10.63
C ASP A 169 5.51 -1.77 9.34
N LEU A 170 4.54 -2.10 8.47
CA LEU A 170 4.32 -1.37 7.21
C LEU A 170 4.14 0.12 7.44
N TRP A 171 3.51 0.50 8.56
CA TRP A 171 3.13 1.87 8.83
C TRP A 171 4.30 2.71 9.30
N ALA A 172 5.12 2.18 10.21
CA ALA A 172 6.36 2.85 10.60
C ALA A 172 7.32 3.00 9.40
N THR A 173 7.36 2.02 8.50
CA THR A 173 8.26 2.02 7.34
C THR A 173 7.80 2.99 6.23
N ALA A 174 6.50 3.10 6.00
CA ALA A 174 5.92 3.97 4.97
C ALA A 174 5.93 5.46 5.32
N LYS A 175 5.87 5.80 6.61
CA LYS A 175 5.67 7.18 7.09
C LYS A 175 6.69 8.21 6.56
N PRO A 176 8.00 7.94 6.48
CA PRO A 176 8.98 8.92 6.00
C PRO A 176 8.72 9.42 4.58
N TYR A 177 8.31 8.52 3.67
CA TYR A 177 8.06 8.86 2.28
C TYR A 177 6.94 9.90 2.13
N LEU A 178 5.87 9.73 2.90
CA LEU A 178 4.65 10.52 2.71
C LEU A 178 4.75 11.95 3.27
N VAL A 179 5.65 12.19 4.22
CA VAL A 179 5.89 13.53 4.78
C VAL A 179 6.67 14.40 3.79
N GLU A 180 7.40 13.80 2.85
CA GLU A 180 8.18 14.55 1.85
C GLU A 180 7.34 14.98 0.63
N PHE A 181 6.19 14.34 0.40
CA PHE A 181 5.30 14.60 -0.76
C PHE A 181 4.07 15.48 -0.45
N VAL A 182 3.89 15.93 0.79
CA VAL A 182 2.82 16.86 1.21
C VAL A 182 3.43 18.16 1.70
#